data_AF-A0A7S3SR32-F1
#
_entry.id   AF-A0A7S3SR32-F1
#
_cell.length_a   1.000
_cell.length_b   1.000
_cell.length_c   1.000
_cell.angle_alpha   90.00
_cell.angle_beta   90.00
_cell.angle_gamma   90.00
#
_symmetry.space_group_name_H-M   'P 1'
#
loop_
_entity.id
_entity.type
_entity.pdbx_description
1 polymer ?
#
loop_
_entity_poly.entity_id
_entity_poly.type
_entity_poly.pdbx_seq_one_letter_code
_entity_poly.pdbx_strand_id
1 'polypeptide(L)'
;FFLCLATSRSMAATVLSYFWELASLDVDRRVKAASSLIAALNTAQSEFAATSAAGGQPLCPDLEYAVRRLVRGLASPRDGARQGFGAALIELCAALEIVTPELILEQIESTLQLTGAAKGSEERDVLFGRLFACSALVRSHRVAALPAERQSATAARLSALLIAVGGAKAFLQEPAAAVTCELIRTLDPSVVEESVWPTVAPLLPGPLAGWSPHGLMLALALARKLPPARLATLLPQCELRDGSLLHAASLPSFLAPLKAASGSHPRLHGVWGELLDDLCPRGAAAAAAAAAAAALAGDGEEARDAGGLGADSASEATAGGGGKKSSKQRKALRKAAADAAAAATLA
;
A
#
# COMPACT_ATOMS: atom_id res chain seq x y z
N PHE A 1 -38.28 -1.34 -34.92
CA PHE A 1 -38.35 0.01 -34.35
C PHE A 1 -39.52 0.05 -33.36
N PHE A 2 -39.33 -0.50 -32.16
CA PHE A 2 -40.30 -0.38 -31.07
C PHE A 2 -39.51 -0.01 -29.83
N LEU A 3 -39.97 1.06 -29.18
CA LEU A 3 -39.35 1.73 -28.06
C LEU A 3 -39.12 0.75 -26.90
N CYS A 4 -37.86 0.50 -26.55
CA CYS A 4 -37.48 0.22 -25.17
C CYS A 4 -37.00 1.55 -24.60
N LEU A 5 -37.94 2.33 -24.05
CA LEU A 5 -37.62 3.46 -23.19
C LEU A 5 -36.95 2.87 -21.94
N ALA A 6 -35.62 2.75 -22.01
CA ALA A 6 -34.79 2.67 -20.82
C ALA A 6 -35.07 3.94 -20.03
N THR A 7 -35.96 3.82 -19.06
CA THR A 7 -36.16 4.84 -18.03
C THR A 7 -34.81 4.95 -17.34
N SER A 8 -34.06 6.00 -17.70
CA SER A 8 -32.91 6.46 -16.95
C SER A 8 -33.40 6.74 -15.53
N ARG A 9 -33.30 5.74 -14.65
CA ARG A 9 -33.51 5.91 -13.22
C ARG A 9 -32.34 6.80 -12.80
N SER A 10 -32.62 8.10 -12.66
CA SER A 10 -31.65 9.06 -12.15
C SER A 10 -31.12 8.55 -10.83
N MET A 11 -29.81 8.33 -10.73
CA MET A 11 -29.17 7.86 -9.51
C MET A 11 -29.62 8.75 -8.34
N ALA A 12 -30.06 8.14 -7.25
CA ALA A 12 -30.66 8.88 -6.14
C ALA A 12 -29.72 10.01 -5.70
N ALA A 13 -30.24 11.22 -5.48
CA ALA A 13 -29.44 12.40 -5.12
C ALA A 13 -28.53 12.16 -3.90
N THR A 14 -28.94 11.25 -3.01
CA THR A 14 -28.19 10.78 -1.85
C THR A 14 -26.93 9.97 -2.21
N VAL A 15 -26.95 9.19 -3.29
CA VAL A 15 -25.76 8.45 -3.76
C VAL A 15 -24.74 9.41 -4.35
N LEU A 16 -25.21 10.44 -5.06
CA LEU A 16 -24.35 11.48 -5.63
C LEU A 16 -23.63 12.31 -4.56
N SER A 17 -24.28 12.58 -3.42
CA SER A 17 -23.65 13.34 -2.32
C SER A 17 -22.49 12.59 -1.68
N TYR A 18 -22.53 11.25 -1.60
CA TYR A 18 -21.44 10.48 -1.01
C TYR A 18 -20.10 10.69 -1.75
N PHE A 19 -20.10 10.84 -3.08
CA PHE A 19 -18.87 11.11 -3.84
C PHE A 19 -18.21 12.44 -3.46
N TRP A 20 -18.99 13.44 -3.04
CA TRP A 20 -18.44 14.69 -2.52
C TRP A 20 -17.82 14.49 -1.15
N GLU A 21 -18.48 13.71 -0.29
CA GLU A 21 -17.99 13.41 1.06
C GLU A 21 -16.75 12.51 1.08
N LEU A 22 -16.55 11.66 0.05
CA LEU A 22 -15.30 10.91 -0.14
C LEU A 22 -14.07 11.82 -0.27
N ALA A 23 -14.23 13.07 -0.69
CA ALA A 23 -13.16 14.08 -0.75
C ALA A 23 -13.09 14.96 0.52
N SER A 24 -13.74 14.56 1.62
CA SER A 24 -13.64 15.30 2.88
C SER A 24 -12.24 15.16 3.51
N LEU A 25 -11.82 16.18 4.24
CA LEU A 25 -10.64 16.12 5.12
C LEU A 25 -10.91 15.37 6.42
N ASP A 26 -12.20 15.24 6.79
CA ASP A 26 -12.66 14.52 7.96
C ASP A 26 -12.71 13.01 7.64
N VAL A 27 -11.88 12.24 8.36
CA VAL A 27 -11.75 10.79 8.18
C VAL A 27 -13.08 10.08 8.43
N ASP A 28 -13.82 10.46 9.48
CA ASP A 28 -15.06 9.80 9.87
C ASP A 28 -16.15 10.03 8.81
N ARG A 29 -16.20 11.23 8.23
CA ARG A 29 -17.08 11.53 7.09
C ARG A 29 -16.74 10.68 5.88
N ARG A 30 -15.45 10.52 5.55
CA ARG A 30 -15.05 9.67 4.42
C ARG A 30 -15.44 8.22 4.62
N VAL A 31 -15.20 7.67 5.81
CA VAL A 31 -15.54 6.27 6.14
C VAL A 31 -17.06 6.05 6.09
N LYS A 32 -17.85 6.98 6.65
CA LYS A 32 -19.32 6.91 6.60
C LYS A 32 -19.84 7.03 5.18
N ALA A 33 -19.28 7.93 4.37
CA ALA A 33 -19.65 8.08 2.97
C ALA A 33 -19.33 6.83 2.15
N ALA A 34 -18.15 6.24 2.34
CA ALA A 34 -17.74 5.01 1.64
C ALA A 34 -18.67 3.83 1.97
N SER A 35 -18.90 3.57 3.25
CA SER A 35 -19.80 2.49 3.70
C SER A 35 -21.25 2.70 3.23
N SER A 36 -21.77 3.92 3.32
CA SER A 36 -23.13 4.24 2.86
C SER A 36 -23.28 4.13 1.35
N LEU A 37 -22.25 4.53 0.58
CA LEU A 37 -22.21 4.36 -0.87
C LEU A 37 -22.26 2.88 -1.24
N ILE A 38 -21.41 2.05 -0.64
CA ILE A 38 -21.33 0.61 -0.94
C ILE A 38 -22.66 -0.08 -0.59
N ALA A 39 -23.27 0.23 0.56
CA ALA A 39 -24.56 -0.33 0.95
C ALA A 39 -25.67 0.04 -0.05
N ALA A 40 -25.71 1.29 -0.51
CA ALA A 40 -26.66 1.75 -1.51
C ALA A 40 -26.45 1.04 -2.86
N LEU A 41 -25.20 0.90 -3.31
CA LEU A 41 -24.86 0.22 -4.55
C LEU A 41 -25.19 -1.27 -4.52
N ASN A 42 -24.94 -1.95 -3.38
CA ASN A 42 -25.29 -3.35 -3.20
C ASN A 42 -26.81 -3.58 -3.27
N THR A 43 -27.57 -2.67 -2.65
CA THR A 43 -29.04 -2.68 -2.73
C THR A 43 -29.51 -2.47 -4.16
N ALA A 44 -28.99 -1.44 -4.85
CA ALA A 44 -29.34 -1.15 -6.24
C ALA A 44 -28.99 -2.31 -7.19
N GLN A 45 -27.84 -2.96 -7.00
CA GLN A 45 -27.44 -4.13 -7.78
C GLN A 45 -28.34 -5.34 -7.52
N SER A 46 -28.72 -5.57 -6.26
CA SER A 46 -29.61 -6.68 -5.88
C SER A 46 -31.02 -6.50 -6.45
N GLU A 47 -31.59 -5.28 -6.36
CA GLU A 47 -32.87 -4.94 -6.99
C GLU A 47 -32.81 -5.15 -8.51
N PHE A 48 -31.74 -4.67 -9.15
CA PHE A 48 -31.56 -4.79 -10.58
C PHE A 48 -31.47 -6.27 -11.01
N ALA A 49 -30.71 -7.09 -10.29
CA ALA A 49 -30.60 -8.52 -10.56
C ALA A 49 -31.94 -9.27 -10.43
N ALA A 50 -32.82 -8.83 -9.52
CA ALA A 50 -34.16 -9.43 -9.38
C ALA A 50 -35.12 -9.04 -10.53
N THR A 51 -34.94 -7.86 -11.12
CA THR A 51 -35.81 -7.36 -12.20
C THR A 51 -35.29 -7.62 -13.61
N SER A 52 -33.99 -7.85 -13.78
CA SER A 52 -33.37 -8.03 -15.08
C SER A 52 -33.53 -9.46 -15.57
N ALA A 53 -34.22 -9.63 -16.70
CA ALA A 53 -34.32 -10.91 -17.38
C ALA A 53 -32.93 -11.42 -17.82
N ALA A 54 -32.72 -12.72 -17.74
CA ALA A 54 -31.47 -13.40 -18.10
C ALA A 54 -31.02 -12.99 -19.52
N GLY A 55 -29.97 -12.17 -19.61
CA GLY A 55 -29.42 -11.64 -20.87
C GLY A 55 -29.09 -10.14 -20.90
N GLY A 56 -29.40 -9.39 -19.84
CA GLY A 56 -29.07 -7.96 -19.71
C GLY A 56 -27.63 -7.65 -19.27
N GLN A 57 -27.28 -6.36 -19.23
CA GLN A 57 -26.00 -5.84 -18.71
C GLN A 57 -25.74 -6.38 -17.28
N PRO A 58 -24.54 -6.88 -16.94
CA PRO A 58 -24.30 -7.53 -15.65
C PRO A 58 -24.35 -6.55 -14.46
N LEU A 59 -23.84 -5.33 -14.65
CA LEU A 59 -23.87 -4.27 -13.64
C LEU A 59 -25.10 -3.38 -13.85
N CYS A 60 -25.77 -3.04 -12.76
CA CYS A 60 -26.79 -2.00 -12.78
C CYS A 60 -26.14 -0.64 -13.15
N PRO A 61 -26.90 0.27 -13.77
CA PRO A 61 -26.37 1.56 -14.22
C PRO A 61 -25.69 2.38 -13.10
N ASP A 62 -26.22 2.31 -11.88
CA ASP A 62 -25.67 3.02 -10.71
C ASP A 62 -24.31 2.47 -10.30
N LEU A 63 -24.15 1.14 -10.29
CA LEU A 63 -22.88 0.48 -9.97
C LEU A 63 -21.83 0.75 -11.06
N GLU A 64 -22.22 0.66 -12.34
CA GLU A 64 -21.32 0.97 -13.45
C GLU A 64 -20.83 2.43 -13.37
N TYR A 65 -21.74 3.36 -13.12
CA TYR A 65 -21.42 4.77 -12.92
C TYR A 65 -20.48 4.97 -11.72
N ALA A 66 -20.78 4.32 -10.60
CA ALA A 66 -19.99 4.45 -9.38
C ALA A 66 -18.57 3.92 -9.56
N VAL A 67 -18.39 2.75 -10.18
CA VAL A 67 -17.08 2.19 -10.50
C VAL A 67 -16.27 3.17 -11.35
N ARG A 68 -16.86 3.66 -12.46
CA ARG A 68 -16.21 4.63 -13.35
C ARG A 68 -15.81 5.91 -12.61
N ARG A 69 -16.70 6.41 -11.74
CA ARG A 69 -16.48 7.63 -10.96
C ARG A 69 -15.43 7.42 -9.86
N LEU A 70 -15.40 6.25 -9.23
CA LEU A 70 -14.40 5.89 -8.23
C LEU A 70 -13.00 5.88 -8.85
N VAL A 71 -12.83 5.17 -9.96
CA VAL A 71 -11.54 5.09 -10.67
C VAL A 71 -11.08 6.47 -11.14
N ARG A 72 -11.96 7.26 -11.78
CA ARG A 72 -11.62 8.63 -12.22
C ARG A 72 -11.26 9.54 -11.05
N GLY A 73 -11.91 9.40 -9.90
CA GLY A 73 -11.66 10.22 -8.72
C GLY A 73 -10.28 10.01 -8.08
N LEU A 74 -9.60 8.90 -8.37
CA LEU A 74 -8.23 8.66 -7.92
C LEU A 74 -7.21 9.63 -8.53
N ALA A 75 -7.52 10.21 -9.69
CA ALA A 75 -6.74 11.28 -10.29
C ALA A 75 -7.19 12.69 -9.83
N SER A 76 -8.06 12.80 -8.83
CA SER A 76 -8.48 14.11 -8.34
C SER A 76 -7.34 14.82 -7.60
N PRO A 77 -7.13 16.13 -7.84
CA PRO A 77 -6.18 16.94 -7.08
C PRO A 77 -6.75 17.43 -5.74
N ARG A 78 -8.03 17.16 -5.45
CA ARG A 78 -8.68 17.62 -4.22
C ARG A 78 -8.13 16.88 -3.02
N ASP A 79 -7.87 17.62 -1.94
CA ASP A 79 -7.37 17.03 -0.71
C ASP A 79 -8.33 15.96 -0.18
N GLY A 80 -7.79 14.84 0.30
CA GLY A 80 -8.57 13.72 0.81
C GLY A 80 -9.26 12.84 -0.24
N ALA A 81 -9.44 13.31 -1.49
CA ALA A 81 -10.13 12.55 -2.52
C ALA A 81 -9.44 11.20 -2.80
N ARG A 82 -8.12 11.19 -2.99
CA ARG A 82 -7.39 9.95 -3.29
C ARG A 82 -7.50 8.92 -2.17
N GLN A 83 -7.58 9.38 -0.91
CA GLN A 83 -7.76 8.53 0.26
C GLN A 83 -9.17 7.94 0.31
N GLY A 84 -10.21 8.78 0.18
CA GLY A 84 -11.59 8.31 0.25
C GLY A 84 -12.02 7.49 -0.96
N PHE A 85 -11.68 7.91 -2.18
CA PHE A 85 -11.97 7.16 -3.40
C PHE A 85 -11.18 5.85 -3.46
N GLY A 86 -9.92 5.83 -3.01
CA GLY A 86 -9.11 4.62 -2.92
C GLY A 86 -9.67 3.61 -1.92
N ALA A 87 -10.00 4.05 -0.70
CA ALA A 87 -10.62 3.21 0.31
C ALA A 87 -11.99 2.67 -0.15
N ALA A 88 -12.84 3.53 -0.72
CA ALA A 88 -14.14 3.10 -1.24
C ALA A 88 -14.00 2.10 -2.39
N LEU A 89 -13.01 2.23 -3.27
CA LEU A 89 -12.78 1.26 -4.35
C LEU A 89 -12.27 -0.09 -3.82
N ILE A 90 -11.37 -0.10 -2.82
CA ILE A 90 -10.92 -1.33 -2.15
C ILE A 90 -12.11 -2.08 -1.58
N GLU A 91 -12.92 -1.40 -0.75
CA GLU A 91 -14.06 -1.98 -0.07
C GLU A 91 -15.16 -2.40 -1.04
N LEU A 92 -15.41 -1.63 -2.11
CA LEU A 92 -16.37 -2.01 -3.15
C LEU A 92 -15.96 -3.32 -3.84
N CYS A 93 -14.68 -3.46 -4.24
CA CYS A 93 -14.18 -4.67 -4.86
C CYS A 93 -14.24 -5.87 -3.91
N ALA A 94 -13.94 -5.66 -2.63
CA ALA A 94 -14.01 -6.69 -1.60
C ALA A 94 -15.45 -7.13 -1.32
N ALA A 95 -16.40 -6.20 -1.29
CA ALA A 95 -17.80 -6.46 -0.91
C ALA A 95 -18.67 -7.00 -2.07
N LEU A 96 -18.41 -6.57 -3.30
CA LEU A 96 -19.24 -6.92 -4.46
C LEU A 96 -18.44 -7.72 -5.49
N GLU A 97 -18.57 -9.04 -5.46
CA GLU A 97 -17.82 -9.95 -6.35
C GLU A 97 -18.05 -9.72 -7.85
N ILE A 98 -19.21 -9.15 -8.20
CA ILE A 98 -19.56 -8.78 -9.57
C ILE A 98 -18.66 -7.67 -10.13
N VAL A 99 -18.03 -6.87 -9.26
CA VAL A 99 -16.99 -5.90 -9.63
C VAL A 99 -15.67 -6.66 -9.76
N THR A 100 -15.40 -7.19 -10.96
CA THR A 100 -14.22 -8.01 -11.17
C THR A 100 -12.93 -7.18 -11.31
N PRO A 101 -11.76 -7.74 -10.99
CA PRO A 101 -10.49 -7.07 -11.24
C PRO A 101 -10.29 -6.63 -12.70
N GLU A 102 -10.75 -7.45 -13.65
CA GLU A 102 -10.65 -7.16 -15.08
C GLU A 102 -11.48 -5.93 -15.47
N LEU A 103 -12.69 -5.79 -14.91
CA LEU A 103 -13.52 -4.60 -15.10
C LEU A 103 -12.79 -3.34 -14.62
N ILE A 104 -12.12 -3.39 -13.47
CA ILE A 104 -11.37 -2.24 -12.95
C ILE A 104 -10.16 -1.93 -13.85
N LEU A 105 -9.43 -2.93 -14.34
CA LEU A 105 -8.34 -2.73 -15.29
C LEU A 105 -8.82 -2.03 -16.58
N GLU A 106 -9.97 -2.43 -17.10
CA GLU A 106 -10.61 -1.75 -18.25
C GLU A 106 -11.02 -0.31 -17.93
N GLN A 107 -11.51 -0.06 -16.71
CA GLN A 107 -11.83 1.31 -16.26
C GLN A 107 -10.58 2.17 -16.11
N ILE A 108 -9.46 1.62 -15.66
CA ILE A 108 -8.19 2.34 -15.61
C ILE A 108 -7.77 2.76 -17.02
N GLU A 109 -7.79 1.85 -17.98
CA GLU A 109 -7.37 2.13 -19.36
C GLU A 109 -8.29 3.12 -20.08
N SER A 110 -9.60 3.05 -19.82
CA SER A 110 -10.58 3.93 -20.45
C SER A 110 -10.68 5.32 -19.80
N THR A 111 -10.48 5.42 -18.49
CA THR A 111 -10.70 6.69 -17.75
C THR A 111 -9.43 7.44 -17.38
N LEU A 112 -8.30 6.75 -17.22
CA LEU A 112 -7.02 7.34 -16.77
C LEU A 112 -6.02 7.34 -17.92
N GLN A 113 -6.37 8.01 -19.02
CA GLN A 113 -5.55 8.08 -20.23
C GLN A 113 -4.46 9.16 -20.13
N LEU A 114 -3.23 8.81 -20.50
CA LEU A 114 -2.15 9.77 -20.68
C LEU A 114 -2.24 10.33 -22.09
N THR A 115 -2.67 11.58 -22.23
CA THR A 115 -2.68 12.27 -23.53
C THR A 115 -1.37 13.03 -23.70
N GLY A 116 -0.76 12.97 -24.90
CA GLY A 116 0.51 13.67 -25.18
C GLY A 116 0.44 15.20 -25.09
N ALA A 117 -0.77 15.76 -24.97
CA ALA A 117 -1.03 17.19 -24.78
C ALA A 117 -1.34 17.57 -23.32
N ALA A 118 -1.31 16.61 -22.38
CA ALA A 118 -1.62 16.87 -20.99
C ALA A 118 -0.57 17.78 -20.34
N LYS A 119 -1.03 18.71 -19.50
CA LYS A 119 -0.11 19.51 -18.66
C LYS A 119 0.58 18.58 -17.66
N GLY A 120 1.82 18.88 -17.28
CA GLY A 120 2.58 18.01 -16.36
C GLY A 120 1.89 17.74 -15.01
N SER A 121 1.03 18.65 -14.53
CA SER A 121 0.19 18.41 -13.35
C SER A 121 -0.90 17.37 -13.58
N GLU A 122 -1.54 17.39 -14.76
CA GLU A 122 -2.58 16.43 -15.13
C GLU A 122 -1.96 15.05 -15.38
N GLU A 123 -0.83 14.98 -16.08
CA GLU A 123 -0.04 13.76 -16.27
C GLU A 123 0.28 13.11 -14.93
N ARG A 124 0.81 13.89 -13.98
CA ARG A 124 1.12 13.44 -12.63
C ARG A 124 -0.11 12.89 -11.92
N ASP A 125 -1.24 13.57 -12.00
CA ASP A 125 -2.46 13.17 -11.31
C ASP A 125 -3.06 11.88 -11.91
N VAL A 126 -2.98 11.71 -13.23
CA VAL A 126 -3.34 10.45 -13.91
C VAL A 126 -2.43 9.31 -13.49
N LEU A 127 -1.12 9.52 -13.42
CA LEU A 127 -0.16 8.49 -12.97
C LEU A 127 -0.44 8.04 -11.54
N PHE A 128 -0.73 8.98 -10.64
CA PHE A 128 -1.17 8.65 -9.29
C PHE A 128 -2.51 7.89 -9.29
N GLY A 129 -3.46 8.30 -10.11
CA GLY A 129 -4.73 7.58 -10.27
C GLY A 129 -4.52 6.12 -10.63
N ARG A 130 -3.64 5.84 -11.60
CA ARG A 130 -3.28 4.48 -12.03
C ARG A 130 -2.65 3.69 -10.89
N LEU A 131 -1.66 4.27 -10.20
CA LEU A 131 -1.00 3.65 -9.06
C LEU A 131 -1.99 3.27 -7.95
N PHE A 132 -2.88 4.19 -7.57
CA PHE A 132 -3.86 3.94 -6.51
C PHE A 132 -4.93 2.94 -6.93
N ALA A 133 -5.31 2.90 -8.21
CA ALA A 133 -6.23 1.89 -8.73
C ALA A 133 -5.61 0.49 -8.69
N CYS A 134 -4.33 0.35 -9.09
CA CYS A 134 -3.59 -0.90 -8.93
C CYS A 134 -3.49 -1.32 -7.47
N SER A 135 -3.18 -0.38 -6.57
CA SER A 135 -3.15 -0.64 -5.13
C SER A 135 -4.52 -1.12 -4.61
N ALA A 136 -5.62 -0.55 -5.10
CA ALA A 136 -6.96 -0.98 -4.71
C ALA A 136 -7.25 -2.44 -5.11
N LEU A 137 -6.81 -2.84 -6.32
CA LEU A 137 -6.93 -4.23 -6.78
C LEU A 137 -6.13 -5.21 -5.93
N VAL A 138 -4.89 -4.85 -5.57
CA VAL A 138 -4.04 -5.71 -4.73
C VAL A 138 -4.64 -5.84 -3.32
N ARG A 139 -5.03 -4.71 -2.70
CA ARG A 139 -5.48 -4.65 -1.30
C ARG A 139 -6.90 -5.12 -1.07
N SER A 140 -7.73 -5.21 -2.11
CA SER A 140 -9.03 -5.87 -2.03
C SER A 140 -8.92 -7.40 -1.99
N HIS A 141 -7.71 -7.97 -2.18
CA HIS A 141 -7.44 -9.40 -2.28
C HIS A 141 -8.22 -10.14 -3.38
N ARG A 142 -8.94 -9.43 -4.26
CA ARG A 142 -9.77 -10.04 -5.31
C ARG A 142 -8.94 -10.70 -6.41
N VAL A 143 -7.76 -10.17 -6.73
CA VAL A 143 -6.85 -10.81 -7.69
C VAL A 143 -6.36 -12.17 -7.16
N ALA A 144 -6.03 -12.23 -5.87
CA ALA A 144 -5.62 -13.47 -5.20
C ALA A 144 -6.76 -14.50 -5.10
N ALA A 145 -8.00 -14.06 -5.08
CA ALA A 145 -9.19 -14.91 -5.03
C ALA A 145 -9.70 -15.39 -6.40
N LEU A 146 -9.10 -14.95 -7.52
CA LEU A 146 -9.52 -15.38 -8.85
C LEU A 146 -9.15 -16.87 -9.10
N PRO A 147 -9.94 -17.57 -9.94
CA PRO A 147 -9.54 -18.88 -10.47
C PRO A 147 -8.20 -18.79 -11.22
N ALA A 148 -7.37 -19.84 -11.14
CA ALA A 148 -5.99 -19.85 -11.64
C ALA A 148 -5.82 -19.30 -13.07
N GLU A 149 -6.67 -19.72 -14.01
CA GLU A 149 -6.64 -19.27 -15.41
C GLU A 149 -6.79 -17.74 -15.54
N ARG A 150 -7.73 -17.16 -14.81
CA ARG A 150 -7.98 -15.70 -14.80
C ARG A 150 -6.97 -14.95 -13.95
N GLN A 151 -6.49 -15.59 -12.89
CA GLN A 151 -5.53 -15.01 -11.96
C GLN A 151 -4.21 -14.70 -12.66
N SER A 152 -3.65 -15.64 -13.44
CA SER A 152 -2.39 -15.43 -14.17
C SER A 152 -2.49 -14.26 -15.16
N ALA A 153 -3.52 -14.23 -16.01
CA ALA A 153 -3.72 -13.16 -16.98
C ALA A 153 -3.92 -11.79 -16.31
N THR A 154 -4.71 -11.74 -15.22
CA THR A 154 -4.94 -10.50 -14.46
C THR A 154 -3.68 -10.04 -13.76
N ALA A 155 -2.92 -10.95 -13.14
CA ALA A 155 -1.67 -10.66 -12.45
C ALA A 155 -0.62 -10.09 -13.43
N ALA A 156 -0.49 -10.68 -14.62
CA ALA A 156 0.43 -10.20 -15.65
C ALA A 156 0.09 -8.78 -16.13
N ARG A 157 -1.19 -8.49 -16.37
CA ARG A 157 -1.64 -7.16 -16.80
C ARG A 157 -1.45 -6.12 -15.68
N LEU A 158 -1.76 -6.48 -14.44
CA LEU A 158 -1.57 -5.64 -13.27
C LEU A 158 -0.09 -5.35 -12.99
N SER A 159 0.78 -6.37 -13.08
CA SER A 159 2.23 -6.19 -12.88
C SER A 159 2.83 -5.33 -13.98
N ALA A 160 2.47 -5.55 -15.25
CA ALA A 160 2.91 -4.73 -16.37
C ALA A 160 2.52 -3.25 -16.17
N LEU A 161 1.28 -2.99 -15.73
CA LEU A 161 0.82 -1.63 -15.44
C LEU A 161 1.59 -0.99 -14.28
N LEU A 162 1.84 -1.73 -13.19
CA LEU A 162 2.64 -1.25 -12.05
C LEU A 162 4.07 -0.91 -12.46
N ILE A 163 4.73 -1.77 -13.24
CA ILE A 163 6.09 -1.52 -13.74
C ILE A 163 6.11 -0.31 -14.68
N ALA A 164 5.13 -0.17 -15.58
CA ALA A 164 5.00 0.98 -16.47
C ALA A 164 4.82 2.30 -15.68
N VAL A 165 3.97 2.30 -14.64
CA VAL A 165 3.76 3.46 -13.77
C VAL A 165 5.04 3.79 -12.98
N GLY A 166 5.72 2.79 -12.43
CA GLY A 166 6.97 2.98 -11.69
C GLY A 166 8.11 3.53 -12.58
N GLY A 167 8.13 3.15 -13.86
CA GLY A 167 9.10 3.63 -14.84
C GLY A 167 8.81 5.05 -15.36
N ALA A 168 7.63 5.61 -15.14
CA ALA A 168 7.23 6.88 -15.75
C ALA A 168 7.93 8.10 -15.13
N LYS A 169 8.06 8.16 -13.80
CA LYS A 169 8.72 9.26 -13.07
C LYS A 169 9.38 8.73 -11.80
N ALA A 170 10.49 9.33 -11.38
CA ALA A 170 11.26 8.90 -10.20
C ALA A 170 10.42 8.79 -8.91
N PHE A 171 9.49 9.72 -8.66
CA PHE A 171 8.64 9.69 -7.47
C PHE A 171 7.64 8.52 -7.42
N LEU A 172 7.47 7.77 -8.53
CA LEU A 172 6.59 6.61 -8.61
C LEU A 172 7.34 5.29 -8.43
N GLN A 173 8.66 5.28 -8.51
CA GLN A 173 9.48 4.06 -8.48
C GLN A 173 9.27 3.28 -7.17
N GLU A 174 9.49 3.95 -6.03
CA GLU A 174 9.30 3.37 -4.70
C GLU A 174 7.86 2.89 -4.45
N PRO A 175 6.82 3.72 -4.60
CA PRO A 175 5.46 3.28 -4.29
C PRO A 175 4.92 2.23 -5.28
N ALA A 176 5.30 2.28 -6.56
CA ALA A 176 4.92 1.23 -7.51
C ALA A 176 5.57 -0.11 -7.13
N ALA A 177 6.87 -0.12 -6.81
CA ALA A 177 7.55 -1.31 -6.34
C ALA A 177 6.95 -1.84 -5.03
N ALA A 178 6.51 -0.97 -4.11
CA ALA A 178 5.87 -1.38 -2.86
C ALA A 178 4.54 -2.12 -3.13
N VAL A 179 3.70 -1.59 -4.03
CA VAL A 179 2.44 -2.27 -4.44
C VAL A 179 2.73 -3.58 -5.18
N THR A 180 3.79 -3.64 -5.99
CA THR A 180 4.23 -4.90 -6.61
C THR A 180 4.70 -5.93 -5.57
N CYS A 181 5.38 -5.50 -4.49
CA CYS A 181 5.72 -6.39 -3.38
C CYS A 181 4.46 -6.92 -2.67
N GLU A 182 3.45 -6.08 -2.46
CA GLU A 182 2.13 -6.52 -1.94
C GLU A 182 1.48 -7.57 -2.87
N LEU A 183 1.53 -7.36 -4.20
CA LEU A 183 1.02 -8.33 -5.18
C LEU A 183 1.77 -9.68 -5.11
N ILE A 184 3.10 -9.64 -5.05
CA ILE A 184 3.93 -10.86 -4.94
C ILE A 184 3.55 -11.68 -3.71
N ARG A 185 3.28 -11.01 -2.57
CA ARG A 185 2.92 -11.71 -1.33
C ARG A 185 1.58 -12.43 -1.42
N THR A 186 0.60 -11.84 -2.10
CA THR A 186 -0.78 -12.34 -2.11
C THR A 186 -1.05 -13.44 -3.14
N LEU A 187 -0.27 -13.53 -4.22
CA LEU A 187 -0.44 -14.54 -5.28
C LEU A 187 0.20 -15.88 -4.93
N ASP A 188 -0.08 -16.96 -5.63
CA ASP A 188 0.68 -18.21 -5.46
C ASP A 188 2.08 -18.15 -6.09
N PRO A 189 3.08 -18.89 -5.57
CA PRO A 189 4.45 -18.89 -6.11
C PRO A 189 4.54 -19.18 -7.61
N SER A 190 3.72 -20.10 -8.12
CA SER A 190 3.65 -20.42 -9.56
C SER A 190 3.19 -19.23 -10.39
N VAL A 191 2.17 -18.51 -9.93
CA VAL A 191 1.65 -17.31 -10.61
C VAL A 191 2.66 -16.17 -10.57
N VAL A 192 3.37 -16.00 -9.45
CA VAL A 192 4.45 -15.01 -9.36
C VAL A 192 5.54 -15.30 -10.40
N GLU A 193 5.95 -16.56 -10.53
CA GLU A 193 6.98 -16.98 -11.48
C GLU A 193 6.52 -16.85 -12.94
N GLU A 194 5.28 -17.26 -13.26
CA GLU A 194 4.77 -17.25 -14.63
C GLU A 194 4.35 -15.85 -15.10
N SER A 195 3.68 -15.09 -14.22
CA SER A 195 2.93 -13.88 -14.63
C SER A 195 3.58 -12.58 -14.17
N VAL A 196 4.19 -12.55 -12.98
CA VAL A 196 4.76 -11.30 -12.41
C VAL A 196 6.24 -11.17 -12.78
N TRP A 197 7.02 -12.25 -12.66
CA TRP A 197 8.45 -12.27 -12.91
C TRP A 197 8.87 -11.70 -14.27
N PRO A 198 8.20 -12.01 -15.41
CA PRO A 198 8.62 -11.46 -16.72
C PRO A 198 8.68 -9.92 -16.75
N THR A 199 7.82 -9.26 -15.98
CA THR A 199 7.80 -7.79 -15.87
C THR A 199 8.78 -7.24 -14.84
N VAL A 200 9.11 -8.02 -13.81
CA VAL A 200 10.04 -7.63 -12.72
C VAL A 200 11.49 -7.89 -13.08
N ALA A 201 11.78 -8.96 -13.83
CA ALA A 201 13.14 -9.39 -14.18
C ALA A 201 14.01 -8.25 -14.77
N PRO A 202 13.51 -7.38 -15.68
CA PRO A 202 14.30 -6.28 -16.22
C PRO A 202 14.75 -5.24 -15.19
N LEU A 203 14.09 -5.18 -14.02
CA LEU A 203 14.45 -4.26 -12.93
C LEU A 203 15.58 -4.79 -12.05
N LEU A 204 16.00 -6.06 -12.25
CA LEU A 204 17.05 -6.74 -11.49
C LEU A 204 18.24 -7.14 -12.39
N PRO A 205 18.83 -6.19 -13.16
CA PRO A 205 19.89 -6.52 -14.10
C PRO A 205 21.20 -6.81 -13.37
N GLY A 206 21.92 -7.84 -13.83
CA GLY A 206 23.29 -8.09 -13.39
C GLY A 206 23.45 -8.25 -11.86
N PRO A 207 24.66 -8.06 -11.33
CA PRO A 207 24.95 -8.35 -9.93
C PRO A 207 24.20 -7.41 -8.99
N LEU A 208 23.92 -7.89 -7.77
CA LEU A 208 23.13 -7.20 -6.74
C LEU A 208 23.60 -5.77 -6.44
N ALA A 209 24.91 -5.52 -6.50
CA ALA A 209 25.49 -4.20 -6.28
C ALA A 209 25.05 -3.13 -7.30
N GLY A 210 24.58 -3.54 -8.48
CA GLY A 210 24.07 -2.63 -9.52
C GLY A 210 22.57 -2.32 -9.40
N TRP A 211 21.86 -2.93 -8.46
CA TRP A 211 20.42 -2.77 -8.35
C TRP A 211 20.02 -1.42 -7.74
N SER A 212 18.82 -0.96 -8.10
CA SER A 212 18.21 0.21 -7.43
C SER A 212 17.63 -0.19 -6.06
N PRO A 213 17.36 0.77 -5.15
CA PRO A 213 16.71 0.49 -3.87
C PRO A 213 15.38 -0.27 -4.01
N HIS A 214 14.57 0.11 -4.99
CA HIS A 214 13.28 -0.53 -5.29
C HIS A 214 13.46 -1.89 -5.99
N GLY A 215 14.52 -2.08 -6.78
CA GLY A 215 14.89 -3.39 -7.32
C GLY A 215 15.25 -4.36 -6.19
N LEU A 216 16.11 -3.91 -5.26
CA LEU A 216 16.44 -4.70 -4.08
C LEU A 216 15.18 -5.06 -3.26
N MET A 217 14.27 -4.10 -3.06
CA MET A 217 12.98 -4.32 -2.38
C MET A 217 12.17 -5.45 -3.04
N LEU A 218 12.06 -5.45 -4.37
CA LEU A 218 11.37 -6.48 -5.14
C LEU A 218 12.06 -7.85 -5.02
N ALA A 219 13.39 -7.88 -5.08
CA ALA A 219 14.14 -9.13 -4.95
C ALA A 219 13.95 -9.78 -3.57
N LEU A 220 13.89 -8.98 -2.50
CA LEU A 220 13.58 -9.47 -1.14
C LEU A 220 12.15 -10.02 -1.05
N ALA A 221 11.17 -9.34 -1.66
CA ALA A 221 9.81 -9.85 -1.75
C ALA A 221 9.73 -11.20 -2.50
N LEU A 222 10.45 -11.34 -3.62
CA LEU A 222 10.56 -12.60 -4.35
C LEU A 222 11.26 -13.68 -3.52
N ALA A 223 12.33 -13.35 -2.80
CA ALA A 223 13.09 -14.30 -1.99
C ALA A 223 12.25 -14.91 -0.85
N ARG A 224 11.30 -14.16 -0.29
CA ARG A 224 10.35 -14.70 0.70
C ARG A 224 9.25 -15.54 0.07
N LYS A 225 8.92 -15.27 -1.19
CA LYS A 225 7.78 -15.91 -1.86
C LYS A 225 8.16 -17.21 -2.55
N LEU A 226 9.35 -17.26 -3.14
CA LEU A 226 9.78 -18.36 -3.98
C LEU A 226 10.76 -19.28 -3.23
N PRO A 227 10.71 -20.59 -3.47
CA PRO A 227 11.72 -21.50 -2.94
C PRO A 227 13.14 -21.10 -3.39
N PRO A 228 14.18 -21.30 -2.56
CA PRO A 228 15.56 -20.94 -2.91
C PRO A 228 16.04 -21.48 -4.25
N ALA A 229 15.67 -22.72 -4.61
CA ALA A 229 16.03 -23.34 -5.88
C ALA A 229 15.40 -22.62 -7.09
N ARG A 230 14.16 -22.13 -6.96
CA ARG A 230 13.51 -21.31 -8.00
C ARG A 230 14.16 -19.94 -8.06
N LEU A 231 14.39 -19.31 -6.90
CA LEU A 231 15.05 -18.00 -6.84
C LEU A 231 16.44 -18.03 -7.50
N ALA A 232 17.25 -19.07 -7.26
CA ALA A 232 18.55 -19.25 -7.90
C ALA A 232 18.44 -19.36 -9.44
N THR A 233 17.39 -20.03 -9.93
CA THR A 233 17.11 -20.16 -11.36
C THR A 233 16.72 -18.82 -11.98
N LEU A 234 15.94 -17.99 -11.27
CA LEU A 234 15.49 -16.69 -11.76
C LEU A 234 16.56 -15.60 -11.63
N LEU A 235 17.43 -15.71 -10.63
CA LEU A 235 18.52 -14.77 -10.34
C LEU A 235 19.89 -15.47 -10.40
N PRO A 236 20.30 -16.07 -11.54
CA PRO A 236 21.57 -16.79 -11.66
C PRO A 236 22.80 -15.90 -11.43
N GLN A 237 22.63 -14.59 -11.56
CA GLN A 237 23.65 -13.57 -11.32
C GLN A 237 23.84 -13.23 -9.83
N CYS A 238 23.05 -13.82 -8.94
CA CYS A 238 23.16 -13.65 -7.49
C CYS A 238 23.59 -14.97 -6.84
N GLU A 239 24.64 -14.92 -6.03
CA GLU A 239 25.02 -16.06 -5.20
C GLU A 239 24.10 -16.14 -3.97
N LEU A 240 23.18 -17.11 -3.97
CA LEU A 240 22.42 -17.46 -2.78
C LEU A 240 23.29 -18.31 -1.85
N ARG A 241 23.48 -17.85 -0.62
CA ARG A 241 24.25 -18.56 0.41
C ARG A 241 23.26 -19.13 1.42
N ASP A 242 23.34 -20.44 1.67
CA ASP A 242 22.36 -21.19 2.47
C ASP A 242 20.90 -20.98 2.00
N GLY A 243 20.73 -20.81 0.68
CA GLY A 243 19.43 -20.55 0.07
C GLY A 243 18.85 -19.14 0.33
N SER A 244 19.61 -18.26 0.97
CA SER A 244 19.18 -16.90 1.28
C SER A 244 19.88 -15.86 0.40
N LEU A 245 19.11 -14.86 -0.03
CA LEU A 245 19.67 -13.63 -0.60
C LEU A 245 20.31 -12.76 0.49
N LEU A 246 19.70 -12.76 1.68
CA LEU A 246 20.19 -12.08 2.88
C LEU A 246 21.12 -13.00 3.65
N HIS A 247 22.39 -12.96 3.30
CA HIS A 247 23.45 -13.66 4.01
C HIS A 247 24.57 -12.68 4.37
N ALA A 248 25.23 -12.89 5.51
CA ALA A 248 26.29 -11.99 6.00
C ALA A 248 27.41 -11.78 4.96
N ALA A 249 27.77 -12.84 4.23
CA ALA A 249 28.77 -12.77 3.16
C ALA A 249 28.32 -11.93 1.94
N SER A 250 27.02 -11.78 1.72
CA SER A 250 26.45 -11.03 0.59
C SER A 250 26.27 -9.54 0.93
N LEU A 251 26.33 -9.15 2.21
CA LEU A 251 26.14 -7.77 2.70
C LEU A 251 26.96 -6.71 1.93
N PRO A 252 28.23 -6.92 1.54
CA PRO A 252 28.97 -5.93 0.77
C PRO A 252 28.27 -5.54 -0.54
N SER A 253 27.55 -6.48 -1.18
CA SER A 253 26.80 -6.21 -2.40
C SER A 253 25.55 -5.35 -2.15
N PHE A 254 25.01 -5.31 -0.94
CA PHE A 254 23.85 -4.47 -0.58
C PHE A 254 24.23 -3.01 -0.32
N LEU A 255 25.53 -2.71 -0.14
CA LEU A 255 25.98 -1.38 0.28
C LEU A 255 25.55 -0.29 -0.71
N ALA A 256 25.74 -0.51 -2.01
CA ALA A 256 25.39 0.45 -3.05
C ALA A 256 23.88 0.75 -3.10
N PRO A 257 22.98 -0.25 -3.23
CA PRO A 257 21.53 0.01 -3.21
C PRO A 257 21.06 0.62 -1.88
N LEU A 258 21.57 0.19 -0.74
CA LEU A 258 21.16 0.75 0.56
C LEU A 258 21.65 2.18 0.77
N LYS A 259 22.84 2.54 0.26
CA LYS A 259 23.31 3.92 0.26
C LYS A 259 22.43 4.79 -0.65
N ALA A 260 22.08 4.31 -1.83
CA ALA A 260 21.16 5.01 -2.73
C ALA A 260 19.77 5.22 -2.10
N ALA A 261 19.30 4.27 -1.29
CA ALA A 261 18.04 4.37 -0.56
C ALA A 261 18.01 5.54 0.46
N SER A 262 19.17 6.06 0.86
CA SER A 262 19.27 7.24 1.74
C SER A 262 18.82 8.53 1.06
N GLY A 263 18.62 8.53 -0.27
CA GLY A 263 18.05 9.65 -1.02
C GLY A 263 16.60 10.00 -0.62
N SER A 264 15.90 9.11 0.08
CA SER A 264 14.52 9.35 0.56
C SER A 264 14.43 10.17 1.85
N HIS A 265 15.56 10.59 2.44
CA HIS A 265 15.60 11.37 3.69
C HIS A 265 14.71 12.64 3.61
N PRO A 266 13.90 12.96 4.65
CA PRO A 266 13.87 12.38 6.00
C PRO A 266 13.08 11.09 6.15
N ARG A 267 12.40 10.60 5.10
CA ARG A 267 11.70 9.32 5.14
C ARG A 267 12.68 8.16 4.95
N LEU A 268 12.36 7.01 5.55
CA LEU A 268 13.05 5.76 5.24
C LEU A 268 12.44 5.19 3.96
N HIS A 269 13.30 4.80 3.02
CA HIS A 269 12.88 4.09 1.82
C HIS A 269 12.32 2.70 2.20
N GLY A 270 11.28 2.23 1.51
CA GLY A 270 10.56 0.99 1.80
C GLY A 270 11.42 -0.28 1.87
N VAL A 271 12.55 -0.31 1.18
CA VAL A 271 13.55 -1.41 1.24
C VAL A 271 14.02 -1.74 2.67
N TRP A 272 14.05 -0.74 3.56
CA TRP A 272 14.41 -0.97 4.96
C TRP A 272 13.33 -1.76 5.71
N GLY A 273 12.04 -1.55 5.37
CA GLY A 273 10.95 -2.36 5.91
C GLY A 273 11.12 -3.82 5.51
N GLU A 274 11.39 -4.08 4.23
CA GLU A 274 11.66 -5.43 3.73
C GLU A 274 12.84 -6.10 4.44
N LEU A 275 13.93 -5.36 4.64
CA LEU A 275 15.15 -5.89 5.27
C LEU A 275 14.92 -6.18 6.77
N LEU A 276 14.23 -5.27 7.47
CA LEU A 276 13.97 -5.42 8.91
C LEU A 276 13.00 -6.55 9.20
N ASP A 277 12.02 -6.80 8.34
CA ASP A 277 11.12 -7.95 8.49
C ASP A 277 11.90 -9.28 8.49
N ASP A 278 12.99 -9.36 7.74
CA ASP A 278 13.85 -10.56 7.65
C ASP A 278 14.89 -10.65 8.79
N LEU A 279 15.49 -9.52 9.16
CA LEU A 279 16.54 -9.46 10.19
C LEU A 279 15.97 -9.46 11.62
N CYS A 280 14.75 -8.98 11.80
CA CYS A 280 14.07 -8.88 13.09
C CYS A 280 12.68 -9.54 12.98
N PRO A 281 12.60 -10.89 12.97
CA PRO A 281 11.32 -11.59 12.95
C PRO A 281 10.40 -11.02 14.03
N ARG A 282 9.13 -10.73 13.71
CA ARG A 282 8.23 -9.88 14.53
C ARG A 282 8.16 -10.25 16.01
N GLY A 283 8.41 -11.49 16.41
CA GLY A 283 8.55 -11.90 17.81
C GLY A 283 9.73 -11.23 18.54
N ALA A 284 10.88 -11.11 17.88
CA ALA A 284 12.06 -10.40 18.40
C ALA A 284 11.89 -8.88 18.34
N ALA A 285 11.22 -8.35 17.30
CA ALA A 285 10.94 -6.92 17.18
C ALA A 285 9.92 -6.44 18.24
N ALA A 286 8.86 -7.22 18.51
CA ALA A 286 7.90 -6.93 19.58
C ALA A 286 8.55 -7.01 20.96
N ALA A 287 9.43 -8.00 21.20
CA ALA A 287 10.20 -8.10 22.44
C ALA A 287 11.19 -6.93 22.61
N ALA A 288 11.87 -6.51 21.54
CA ALA A 288 12.78 -5.36 21.55
C ALA A 288 12.03 -4.04 21.74
N ALA A 289 10.87 -3.87 21.11
CA ALA A 289 10.01 -2.69 21.30
C ALA A 289 9.44 -2.65 22.73
N ALA A 290 9.02 -3.79 23.28
CA ALA A 290 8.58 -3.91 24.66
C ALA A 290 9.73 -3.61 25.65
N ALA A 291 10.94 -4.11 25.38
CA ALA A 291 12.13 -3.82 26.17
C ALA A 291 12.53 -2.34 26.10
N ALA A 292 12.48 -1.72 24.92
CA ALA A 292 12.74 -0.29 24.76
C ALA A 292 11.67 0.57 25.46
N ALA A 293 10.39 0.17 25.41
CA ALA A 293 9.31 0.82 26.11
C ALA A 293 9.44 0.68 27.65
N ALA A 294 9.90 -0.48 28.14
CA ALA A 294 10.18 -0.73 29.55
C ALA A 294 11.37 0.08 30.04
N ALA A 295 12.45 0.18 29.26
CA ALA A 295 13.61 1.02 29.59
C ALA A 295 13.22 2.52 29.70
N LEU A 296 12.35 2.99 28.81
CA LEU A 296 11.79 4.35 28.86
C LEU A 296 10.77 4.56 30.01
N ALA A 297 10.27 3.48 30.61
CA ALA A 297 9.38 3.52 31.76
C ALA A 297 10.17 3.47 33.09
N GLY A 298 11.32 2.80 33.12
CA GLY A 298 12.19 2.66 34.31
C GLY A 298 12.88 3.95 34.75
N ASP A 299 13.08 4.92 33.87
CA ASP A 299 13.69 6.24 34.19
C ASP A 299 12.76 7.19 35.01
N GLY A 300 11.74 6.66 35.69
CA GLY A 300 10.73 7.44 36.40
C GLY A 300 10.53 7.12 37.88
N GLU A 301 11.17 6.09 38.44
CA GLU A 301 10.80 5.53 39.74
C GLU A 301 11.93 5.50 40.79
N GLU A 302 13.01 6.27 40.60
CA GLU A 302 14.10 6.41 41.61
C GLU A 302 14.23 7.83 42.21
N ALA A 303 13.24 8.71 42.04
CA ALA A 303 13.30 10.07 42.60
C ALA A 303 12.15 10.41 43.55
N ARG A 304 11.71 9.45 44.38
CA ARG A 304 10.74 9.68 45.46
C ARG A 304 11.00 8.82 46.70
N ASP A 305 12.23 8.81 47.20
CA ASP A 305 12.42 8.66 48.64
C ASP A 305 13.80 9.16 49.09
N ALA A 306 13.84 10.38 49.63
CA ALA A 306 14.88 10.90 50.52
C ALA A 306 14.49 12.32 50.94
N GLY A 307 13.68 12.43 51.98
CA GLY A 307 13.50 13.68 52.72
C GLY A 307 14.56 13.81 53.81
N GLY A 308 15.15 15.01 53.96
CA GLY A 308 15.62 15.50 55.26
C GLY A 308 17.07 15.98 55.39
N LEU A 309 17.21 17.32 55.39
CA LEU A 309 18.10 18.15 56.22
C LEU A 309 19.61 18.22 55.92
N GLY A 310 20.10 19.47 55.78
CA GLY A 310 21.51 19.84 55.94
C GLY A 310 21.93 21.03 55.08
N ALA A 311 22.21 22.17 55.71
CA ALA A 311 22.67 23.39 55.08
C ALA A 311 24.19 23.40 54.80
N ASP A 312 24.57 24.34 53.94
CA ASP A 312 25.86 25.03 53.78
C ASP A 312 26.95 24.54 52.82
N SER A 313 27.39 25.57 52.06
CA SER A 313 28.67 25.81 51.39
C SER A 313 28.86 25.40 49.93
N ALA A 314 29.50 26.33 49.21
CA ALA A 314 29.64 26.45 47.77
C ALA A 314 30.87 25.72 47.20
N SER A 315 30.81 25.23 45.95
CA SER A 315 31.66 25.68 44.82
C SER A 315 31.42 24.88 43.53
N GLU A 316 31.50 25.60 42.41
CA GLU A 316 31.98 25.20 41.07
C GLU A 316 31.27 24.14 40.19
N ALA A 317 30.52 24.68 39.22
CA ALA A 317 30.51 24.39 37.78
C ALA A 317 30.88 22.98 37.23
N THR A 318 29.93 22.37 36.51
CA THR A 318 30.12 21.89 35.13
C THR A 318 28.77 21.67 34.44
N ALA A 319 28.63 22.24 33.24
CA ALA A 319 27.43 22.19 32.41
C ALA A 319 27.41 20.94 31.52
N GLY A 320 26.28 20.23 31.48
CA GLY A 320 25.99 19.15 30.54
C GLY A 320 24.48 18.97 30.39
N GLY A 321 23.87 19.66 29.42
CA GLY A 321 22.43 19.81 29.27
C GLY A 321 21.69 18.55 28.81
N GLY A 322 20.99 17.89 29.74
CA GLY A 322 19.91 16.93 29.44
C GLY A 322 18.56 17.63 29.36
N GLY A 323 18.03 17.80 28.15
CA GLY A 323 16.73 18.46 27.92
C GLY A 323 15.55 17.68 28.49
N LYS A 324 14.92 18.21 29.54
CA LYS A 324 13.64 17.75 30.10
C LYS A 324 12.52 17.90 29.05
N LYS A 325 12.25 16.85 28.26
CA LYS A 325 11.03 16.80 27.42
C LYS A 325 9.79 16.87 28.30
N SER A 326 8.86 17.78 27.95
CA SER A 326 7.67 18.05 28.76
C SER A 326 6.77 16.81 28.90
N SER A 327 6.08 16.68 30.03
CA SER A 327 5.15 15.60 30.35
C SER A 327 4.15 15.29 29.21
N LYS A 328 3.71 16.33 28.49
CA LYS A 328 2.79 16.22 27.35
C LYS A 328 3.42 15.47 26.16
N GLN A 329 4.71 15.68 25.93
CA GLN A 329 5.46 15.06 24.83
C GLN A 329 5.76 13.59 25.13
N ARG A 330 6.03 13.24 26.40
CA ARG A 330 6.16 11.84 26.84
C ARG A 330 4.83 11.08 26.71
N LYS A 331 3.71 11.73 27.05
CA LYS A 331 2.37 11.14 26.90
C LYS A 331 1.99 10.91 25.43
N ALA A 332 2.37 11.82 24.54
CA ALA A 332 2.19 11.67 23.09
C ALA A 332 3.02 10.51 22.51
N LEU A 333 4.28 10.37 22.94
CA LEU A 333 5.15 9.26 22.51
C LEU A 333 4.65 7.91 23.03
N ARG A 334 4.15 7.85 24.27
CA ARG A 334 3.53 6.63 24.82
C ARG A 334 2.28 6.21 24.04
N LYS A 335 1.44 7.17 23.65
CA LYS A 335 0.26 6.91 22.82
C LYS A 335 0.66 6.38 21.44
N ALA A 336 1.63 7.03 20.78
CA ALA A 336 2.12 6.59 19.47
C ALA A 336 2.73 5.18 19.50
N ALA A 337 3.45 4.82 20.57
CA ALA A 337 3.99 3.48 20.74
C ALA A 337 2.90 2.42 20.97
N ALA A 338 1.86 2.75 21.75
CA ALA A 338 0.71 1.86 21.96
C ALA A 338 -0.10 1.65 20.67
N ASP A 339 -0.32 2.71 19.90
CA ASP A 339 -1.02 2.65 18.61
C ASP A 339 -0.22 1.82 17.58
N ALA A 340 1.11 1.91 17.59
CA ALA A 340 1.98 1.09 16.73
C ALA A 340 1.97 -0.40 17.13
N ALA A 341 1.92 -0.71 18.43
CA ALA A 341 1.81 -2.09 18.92
C ALA A 341 0.44 -2.71 18.58
N ALA A 342 -0.65 -1.93 18.68
CA ALA A 342 -1.99 -2.38 18.30
C ALA A 342 -2.10 -2.65 16.80
N ALA A 343 -1.50 -1.81 15.95
CA ALA A 343 -1.45 -2.01 14.51
C ALA A 343 -0.66 -3.27 14.10
N ALA A 344 0.37 -3.65 14.86
CA ALA A 344 1.15 -4.86 14.61
C ALA A 344 0.44 -6.16 15.03
N THR A 345 -0.67 -6.08 15.78
CA THR A 345 -1.41 -7.24 16.29
C THR A 345 -2.66 -7.58 15.43
N LEU A 346 -3.05 -6.68 14.52
CA LEU A 346 -4.28 -6.78 13.71
C LEU A 346 -4.03 -7.04 12.21
N ALA A 347 -2.80 -7.33 11.80
CA ALA A 347 -2.40 -7.67 10.44
C ALA A 347 -1.55 -8.95 10.43
#